data_AF-A0A7S0PKC3-F1
#
_entry.id   AF-A0A7S0PKC3-F1
#
_cell.length_a   1.000
_cell.length_b   1.000
_cell.length_c   1.000
_cell.angle_alpha   90.00
_cell.angle_beta   90.00
_cell.angle_gamma   90.00
#
_symmetry.space_group_name_H-M   'P 1'
#
loop_
_entity.id
_entity.type
_entity.pdbx_description
1 polymer ?
#
loop_
_entity_poly.entity_id
_entity_poly.type
_entity_poly.pdbx_seq_one_letter_code
_entity_poly.pdbx_strand_id
1 'polypeptide(L)'
;DIVPGVHFIDEVHMLDIECFTYLNRALESSLAPIVIFATNRGICEIKGTDMSAPHGVPVDLLDRLVIIRTLPYAAEEMVKILAVRAAVEGLRVDEESLARLGEIGDATSLRHAVQLLTPAAVMAKTNGREEIVLGDLEEVGDLFLDAKASAKLLTEQADKYLS
;
A
#
# COMPACT_ATOMS: atom_id res chain seq x y z
N ASP A 1 3.19 -13.43 -34.25
CA ASP A 1 2.39 -13.61 -33.01
C ASP A 1 2.44 -12.37 -32.15
N ILE A 2 1.27 -11.79 -31.85
CA ILE A 2 1.15 -10.73 -30.86
C ILE A 2 0.72 -11.42 -29.57
N VAL A 3 1.58 -11.38 -28.55
CA VAL A 3 1.26 -11.92 -27.23
C VAL A 3 0.57 -10.80 -26.43
N PRO A 4 -0.68 -10.98 -25.98
CA PRO A 4 -1.34 -9.99 -25.15
C PRO A 4 -0.59 -9.82 -23.83
N GLY A 5 -0.33 -8.56 -23.45
CA GLY A 5 0.36 -8.23 -22.19
C GLY A 5 -0.56 -8.31 -20.97
N VAL A 6 -0.09 -7.74 -19.85
CA VAL A 6 -0.87 -7.55 -18.62
C VAL A 6 -0.99 -6.05 -18.35
N HIS A 7 -2.19 -5.57 -18.08
CA HIS A 7 -2.47 -4.18 -17.70
C HIS A 7 -3.02 -4.15 -16.27
N PHE A 8 -2.21 -3.65 -15.34
CA PHE A 8 -2.59 -3.51 -13.93
C PHE A 8 -3.06 -2.08 -13.65
N ILE A 9 -4.27 -1.94 -13.11
CA ILE A 9 -4.86 -0.66 -12.71
C ILE A 9 -5.13 -0.72 -11.21
N ASP A 10 -4.35 0.05 -10.46
CA ASP A 10 -4.57 0.25 -9.02
C ASP A 10 -5.64 1.33 -8.77
N GLU A 11 -6.27 1.27 -7.61
CA GLU A 11 -7.32 2.20 -7.17
C GLU A 11 -8.44 2.39 -8.22
N VAL A 12 -8.94 1.29 -8.82
CA VAL A 12 -9.91 1.35 -9.94
C VAL A 12 -11.19 2.14 -9.62
N HIS A 13 -11.56 2.25 -8.34
CA HIS A 13 -12.68 3.07 -7.86
C HIS A 13 -12.50 4.58 -8.13
N MET A 14 -11.31 5.00 -8.55
CA MET A 14 -11.01 6.38 -8.95
C MET A 14 -11.36 6.67 -10.41
N LEU A 15 -11.67 5.64 -11.22
CA LEU A 15 -12.14 5.80 -12.60
C LEU A 15 -13.59 6.26 -12.65
N ASP A 16 -13.94 6.99 -13.71
CA ASP A 16 -15.30 7.41 -14.01
C ASP A 16 -16.04 6.43 -14.92
N ILE A 17 -17.34 6.66 -15.08
CA ILE A 17 -18.21 5.84 -15.92
C ILE A 17 -17.78 5.77 -17.39
N GLU A 18 -17.15 6.84 -17.91
CA GLU A 18 -16.67 6.90 -19.29
C GLU A 18 -15.45 5.98 -19.49
N CYS A 19 -14.53 5.97 -18.52
CA CYS A 19 -13.40 5.05 -18.48
C CYS A 19 -13.87 3.59 -18.43
N PHE A 20 -14.87 3.27 -17.62
CA PHE A 20 -15.43 1.90 -17.56
C PHE A 20 -16.10 1.51 -18.88
N THR A 21 -16.82 2.43 -19.52
CA THR A 21 -17.43 2.20 -20.84
C THR A 21 -16.36 1.90 -21.90
N TYR A 22 -15.26 2.65 -21.89
CA TYR A 22 -14.11 2.39 -22.76
C TYR A 22 -13.48 1.03 -22.49
N LEU A 23 -13.22 0.70 -21.21
CA LEU A 23 -12.61 -0.56 -20.81
C LEU A 23 -13.48 -1.76 -21.21
N ASN A 24 -14.80 -1.69 -21.01
CA ASN A 24 -15.72 -2.74 -21.42
C ASN A 24 -15.61 -3.06 -22.92
N ARG A 25 -15.58 -2.02 -23.76
CA ARG A 25 -15.41 -2.17 -25.20
C ARG A 25 -14.01 -2.64 -25.60
N ALA A 26 -12.98 -2.14 -24.92
CA ALA A 26 -11.59 -2.55 -25.19
C ALA A 26 -11.38 -4.03 -24.86
N LEU A 27 -12.01 -4.54 -23.81
CA LEU A 27 -11.97 -5.94 -23.38
C LEU A 27 -12.72 -6.90 -24.31
N GLU A 28 -13.55 -6.41 -25.23
CA GLU A 28 -14.18 -7.24 -26.28
C GLU A 28 -13.23 -7.54 -27.45
N SER A 29 -12.11 -6.82 -27.55
CA SER A 29 -11.11 -7.07 -28.59
C SER A 29 -10.36 -8.38 -28.35
N SER A 30 -10.15 -9.16 -29.41
CA SER A 30 -9.32 -10.38 -29.36
C SER A 30 -7.85 -10.12 -29.04
N LEU A 31 -7.40 -8.87 -29.16
CA LEU A 31 -6.05 -8.42 -28.83
C LEU A 31 -5.96 -7.75 -27.44
N ALA A 32 -7.04 -7.79 -26.65
CA ALA A 32 -7.06 -7.19 -25.32
C ALA A 32 -6.04 -7.88 -24.40
N PRO A 33 -5.22 -7.12 -23.65
CA PRO A 33 -4.36 -7.69 -22.62
C PRO A 33 -5.20 -8.25 -21.47
N ILE A 34 -4.58 -9.06 -20.61
CA ILE A 34 -5.18 -9.43 -19.33
C ILE A 34 -5.22 -8.16 -18.46
N VAL A 35 -6.42 -7.74 -18.06
CA VAL A 35 -6.58 -6.57 -17.18
C VAL A 35 -6.76 -7.04 -15.74
N ILE A 36 -5.96 -6.49 -14.84
CA ILE A 36 -6.03 -6.75 -13.40
C ILE A 36 -6.39 -5.44 -12.71
N PHE A 37 -7.54 -5.43 -12.03
CA PHE A 37 -7.99 -4.30 -11.23
C PHE A 37 -7.66 -4.53 -9.75
N ALA A 38 -7.21 -3.49 -9.06
CA ALA A 38 -7.07 -3.47 -7.61
C ALA A 38 -7.91 -2.34 -7.00
N THR A 39 -8.48 -2.61 -5.83
CA THR A 39 -9.23 -1.63 -5.05
C THR A 39 -9.21 -1.99 -3.57
N ASN A 40 -9.13 -0.97 -2.74
CA ASN A 40 -9.27 -1.05 -1.29
C ASN A 40 -10.65 -0.56 -0.81
N ARG A 41 -11.57 -0.22 -1.72
CA ARG A 41 -12.94 0.23 -1.42
C ARG A 41 -13.93 -0.93 -1.51
N GLY A 42 -14.79 -1.05 -0.50
CA GLY A 42 -15.87 -2.05 -0.44
C GLY A 42 -17.07 -1.65 -1.29
N ILE A 43 -17.84 -0.66 -0.85
CA ILE A 43 -18.94 -0.03 -1.61
C ILE A 43 -18.60 1.45 -1.72
N CYS A 44 -18.65 2.00 -2.93
CA CYS A 44 -18.49 3.43 -3.16
C CYS A 44 -19.23 3.87 -4.42
N GLU A 45 -19.39 5.18 -4.57
CA GLU A 45 -20.01 5.80 -5.74
C GLU A 45 -19.13 5.62 -6.98
N ILE A 46 -19.76 5.31 -8.12
CA ILE A 46 -19.09 5.30 -9.42
C ILE A 46 -18.92 6.76 -9.85
N LYS A 47 -17.68 7.23 -10.00
CA LYS A 47 -17.44 8.63 -10.34
C LYS A 47 -18.15 9.03 -11.63
N GLY A 48 -18.76 10.21 -11.59
CA GLY A 48 -19.57 10.74 -12.69
C GLY A 48 -21.04 10.30 -12.64
N THR A 49 -21.47 9.58 -11.60
CA THR A 49 -22.86 9.15 -11.39
C THR A 49 -23.20 9.19 -9.90
N ASP A 50 -24.48 9.33 -9.54
CA ASP A 50 -24.91 9.24 -8.12
C ASP A 50 -25.12 7.78 -7.64
N MET A 51 -24.61 6.79 -8.39
CA MET A 51 -24.85 5.37 -8.13
C MET A 51 -23.73 4.76 -7.28
N SER A 52 -24.10 4.17 -6.15
CA SER A 52 -23.19 3.34 -5.35
C SER A 52 -23.14 1.89 -5.85
N ALA A 53 -21.93 1.36 -6.03
CA ALA A 53 -21.70 -0.02 -6.47
C ALA A 53 -20.57 -0.68 -5.67
N PRO A 54 -20.53 -2.03 -5.59
CA PRO A 54 -19.37 -2.74 -5.08
C PRO A 54 -18.10 -2.30 -5.83
N HIS A 55 -17.07 -1.97 -5.08
CA HIS A 55 -15.77 -1.52 -5.57
C HIS A 55 -15.77 -0.25 -6.44
N GLY A 56 -16.90 0.46 -6.53
CA GLY A 56 -17.04 1.61 -7.44
C GLY A 56 -17.01 1.22 -8.91
N VAL A 57 -17.33 -0.03 -9.23
CA VAL A 57 -17.30 -0.59 -10.58
C VAL A 57 -18.75 -0.86 -11.05
N PRO A 58 -19.11 -0.49 -12.29
CA PRO A 58 -20.41 -0.83 -12.87
C PRO A 58 -20.69 -2.34 -12.84
N VAL A 59 -21.94 -2.71 -12.53
CA VAL A 59 -22.35 -4.12 -12.32
C VAL A 59 -22.09 -4.98 -13.56
N ASP A 60 -22.29 -4.43 -14.74
CA ASP A 60 -22.05 -5.09 -16.03
C ASP A 60 -20.58 -5.48 -16.25
N LEU A 61 -19.64 -4.65 -15.77
CA LEU A 61 -18.23 -5.02 -15.77
C LEU A 61 -17.92 -6.00 -14.63
N LEU A 62 -18.48 -5.77 -13.44
CA LEU A 62 -18.24 -6.58 -12.25
C LEU A 62 -18.64 -8.05 -12.45
N ASP A 63 -19.75 -8.32 -13.13
CA ASP A 63 -20.23 -9.66 -13.47
C ASP A 63 -19.27 -10.43 -14.40
N ARG A 64 -18.35 -9.72 -15.07
CA ARG A 64 -17.34 -10.28 -15.97
C ARG A 64 -15.98 -10.49 -15.27
N LEU A 65 -15.83 -10.08 -14.01
CA LEU A 65 -14.56 -10.15 -13.28
C LEU A 65 -14.45 -11.41 -12.43
N VAL A 66 -13.22 -11.92 -12.32
CA VAL A 66 -12.85 -12.88 -11.27
C VAL A 66 -12.34 -12.11 -10.07
N ILE A 67 -13.07 -12.16 -8.96
CA ILE A 67 -12.72 -11.44 -7.73
C ILE A 67 -11.81 -12.32 -6.86
N ILE A 68 -10.59 -11.83 -6.59
CA ILE A 68 -9.65 -12.46 -5.66
C ILE A 68 -9.48 -11.54 -4.46
N ARG A 69 -9.76 -12.06 -3.26
CA ARG A 69 -9.63 -11.31 -2.01
C ARG A 69 -8.25 -11.56 -1.38
N THR A 70 -7.52 -10.49 -1.10
CA THR A 70 -6.31 -10.54 -0.28
C THR A 70 -6.67 -10.38 1.19
N LEU A 71 -5.95 -11.08 2.07
CA LEU A 71 -6.07 -10.95 3.52
C LEU A 71 -4.88 -10.13 4.06
N PRO A 72 -5.03 -9.43 5.20
CA PRO A 72 -3.91 -8.82 5.89
C PRO A 72 -2.86 -9.86 6.27
N TYR A 73 -1.60 -9.47 6.23
CA TYR A 73 -0.49 -10.31 6.71
C TYR A 73 -0.51 -10.40 8.24
N ALA A 74 -0.11 -11.56 8.77
CA ALA A 74 0.23 -11.71 10.18
C ALA A 74 1.59 -11.08 10.50
N ALA A 75 1.84 -10.71 11.76
CA ALA A 75 3.11 -10.12 12.19
C ALA A 75 4.34 -10.96 11.79
N GLU A 76 4.25 -12.30 11.91
CA GLU A 76 5.31 -13.22 11.50
C GLU A 76 5.61 -13.17 9.99
N GLU A 77 4.58 -12.95 9.16
CA GLU A 77 4.72 -12.81 7.71
C GLU A 77 5.34 -11.44 7.37
N MET A 78 4.94 -10.39 8.09
CA MET A 78 5.53 -9.06 7.93
C MET A 78 7.04 -9.07 8.23
N VAL A 79 7.47 -9.71 9.32
CA VAL A 79 8.90 -9.86 9.65
C VAL A 79 9.67 -10.52 8.50
N LYS A 80 9.12 -11.59 7.90
CA LYS A 80 9.75 -12.25 6.74
C LYS A 80 9.86 -11.32 5.54
N ILE A 81 8.81 -10.56 5.24
CA ILE A 81 8.82 -9.60 4.12
C ILE A 81 9.87 -8.50 4.37
N LEU A 82 9.94 -7.98 5.60
CA LEU A 82 10.91 -6.97 6.01
C LEU A 82 12.35 -7.50 5.93
N ALA A 83 12.60 -8.74 6.36
CA ALA A 83 13.91 -9.39 6.26
C ALA A 83 14.36 -9.53 4.79
N VAL A 84 13.46 -9.98 3.90
CA VAL A 84 13.74 -10.05 2.45
C VAL A 84 14.03 -8.65 1.91
N ARG A 85 13.26 -7.64 2.32
CA ARG A 85 13.44 -6.26 1.86
C ARG A 85 14.79 -5.69 2.30
N ALA A 86 15.16 -5.87 3.56
CA ALA A 86 16.46 -5.48 4.10
C ALA A 86 17.61 -6.15 3.33
N ALA A 87 17.50 -7.45 3.05
CA ALA A 87 18.49 -8.19 2.27
C ALA A 87 18.64 -7.66 0.83
N VAL A 88 17.54 -7.33 0.15
CA VAL A 88 17.55 -6.75 -1.21
C VAL A 88 18.19 -5.37 -1.23
N GLU A 89 17.97 -4.57 -0.19
CA GLU A 89 18.59 -3.24 -0.04
C GLU A 89 20.02 -3.29 0.52
N GLY A 90 20.53 -4.48 0.87
CA GLY A 90 21.85 -4.66 1.44
C GLY A 90 21.99 -4.11 2.87
N LEU A 91 20.88 -4.00 3.61
CA LEU A 91 20.84 -3.52 4.98
C LEU A 91 21.03 -4.67 5.96
N ARG A 92 21.87 -4.46 6.99
CA ARG A 92 22.00 -5.38 8.13
C ARG A 92 21.10 -4.91 9.26
N VAL A 93 20.23 -5.78 9.73
CA VAL A 93 19.26 -5.51 10.78
C VAL A 93 19.30 -6.69 11.74
N ASP A 94 19.42 -6.42 13.03
CA ASP A 94 19.38 -7.49 14.03
C ASP A 94 17.96 -8.07 14.19
N GLU A 95 17.88 -9.25 14.81
CA GLU A 95 16.61 -9.98 14.97
C GLU A 95 15.58 -9.25 15.84
N GLU A 96 16.02 -8.54 16.88
CA GLU A 96 15.15 -7.76 17.77
C GLU A 96 14.56 -6.56 17.03
N SER A 97 15.37 -5.86 16.25
CA SER A 97 14.92 -4.76 15.38
C SER A 97 13.93 -5.22 14.30
N LEU A 98 14.16 -6.39 13.69
CA LEU A 98 13.24 -6.97 12.73
C LEU A 98 11.90 -7.35 13.36
N ALA A 99 11.92 -7.94 14.56
CA ALA A 99 10.70 -8.24 15.32
C ALA A 99 9.93 -6.94 15.63
N ARG A 100 10.64 -5.90 16.08
CA ARG A 100 10.02 -4.59 16.36
C ARG A 100 9.40 -3.96 15.13
N LEU A 101 10.06 -4.03 13.97
CA LEU A 101 9.50 -3.54 12.70
C LEU A 101 8.23 -4.31 12.30
N GLY A 102 8.17 -5.61 12.60
CA GLY A 102 6.95 -6.41 12.42
C GLY A 102 5.79 -5.90 13.27
N GLU A 103 6.03 -5.61 14.55
CA GLU A 103 5.02 -5.03 15.46
C GLU A 103 4.56 -3.65 15.00
N ILE A 104 5.50 -2.80 14.57
CA ILE A 104 5.17 -1.48 13.99
C ILE A 104 4.31 -1.65 12.74
N GLY A 105 4.64 -2.62 11.87
CA GLY A 105 3.88 -2.93 10.66
C GLY A 105 2.44 -3.36 10.94
N ASP A 106 2.23 -4.15 11.99
CA ASP A 106 0.91 -4.60 12.43
C ASP A 106 0.07 -3.45 13.03
N ALA A 107 0.68 -2.61 13.87
CA ALA A 107 0.02 -1.45 14.45
C ALA A 107 -0.33 -0.36 13.40
N THR A 108 0.54 -0.17 12.40
CA THR A 108 0.43 0.89 11.40
C THR A 108 0.11 0.34 10.01
N SER A 109 1.14 0.04 9.21
CA SER A 109 1.09 -0.64 7.92
C SER A 109 2.47 -1.19 7.56
N LEU A 110 2.52 -2.27 6.78
CA LEU A 110 3.77 -2.81 6.23
C LEU A 110 4.55 -1.76 5.41
N ARG A 111 3.85 -0.87 4.70
CA ARG A 111 4.48 0.21 3.93
C ARG A 111 5.29 1.14 4.84
N HIS A 112 4.71 1.52 5.98
CA HIS A 112 5.39 2.39 6.94
C HIS A 112 6.61 1.69 7.53
N ALA A 113 6.48 0.43 7.98
CA ALA A 113 7.59 -0.35 8.51
C ALA A 113 8.75 -0.48 7.50
N VAL A 114 8.45 -0.73 6.22
CA VAL A 114 9.46 -0.76 5.14
C VAL A 114 10.13 0.60 4.97
N GLN A 115 9.38 1.70 5.04
CA GLN A 115 9.92 3.05 4.90
C GLN A 115 10.84 3.46 6.06
N LEU A 116 10.71 2.84 7.24
CA LEU A 116 11.60 3.09 8.39
C LEU A 116 13.00 2.46 8.23
N LEU A 117 13.16 1.44 7.38
CA LEU A 117 14.45 0.76 7.18
C LEU A 117 15.54 1.72 6.68
N THR A 118 15.23 2.55 5.68
CA THR A 118 16.18 3.49 5.10
C THR A 118 16.66 4.57 6.08
N PRO A 119 15.78 5.33 6.78
CA PRO A 119 16.23 6.30 7.78
C PRO A 119 16.92 5.64 8.97
N ALA A 120 16.50 4.44 9.40
CA ALA A 120 17.20 3.69 10.44
C ALA A 120 18.62 3.28 10.02
N ALA A 121 18.83 2.91 8.76
CA ALA A 121 20.16 2.66 8.21
C ALA A 121 21.04 3.92 8.19
N VAL A 122 20.45 5.07 7.85
CA VAL A 122 21.15 6.36 7.90
C VAL A 122 21.52 6.72 9.34
N MET A 123 20.64 6.45 10.31
CA MET A 123 20.91 6.69 11.73
C MET A 123 22.05 5.80 12.24
N ALA A 124 21.98 4.49 11.97
CA ALA A 124 23.04 3.55 12.31
C ALA A 124 24.39 3.99 11.75
N LYS A 125 24.43 4.40 10.47
CA LYS A 125 25.64 4.89 9.81
C LYS A 125 26.18 6.19 10.43
N THR A 126 25.28 7.10 10.83
CA THR A 126 25.65 8.35 11.52
C THR A 126 26.29 8.04 12.88
N ASN A 127 25.80 7.00 13.54
CA ASN A 127 26.36 6.46 14.79
C ASN A 127 27.61 5.57 14.56
N GLY A 128 28.12 5.48 13.33
CA GLY A 128 29.31 4.70 12.98
C GLY A 128 29.09 3.18 12.91
N ARG A 129 27.84 2.72 12.87
CA ARG A 129 27.45 1.31 12.79
C ARG A 129 26.91 0.97 11.39
N GLU A 130 27.16 -0.26 10.93
CA GLU A 130 26.57 -0.78 9.68
C GLU A 130 25.27 -1.57 9.91
N GLU A 131 25.03 -1.96 11.17
CA GLU A 131 23.88 -2.76 11.58
C GLU A 131 22.87 -1.87 12.32
N ILE A 132 21.62 -1.95 11.87
CA ILE A 132 20.47 -1.27 12.47
C ILE A 132 20.13 -1.99 13.77
N VAL A 133 20.03 -1.24 14.86
CA VAL A 133 19.59 -1.73 16.17
C VAL A 133 18.33 -1.04 16.67
N LEU A 134 17.71 -1.60 17.72
CA LEU A 134 16.43 -1.15 18.24
C LEU A 134 16.41 0.36 18.52
N GLY A 135 17.48 0.90 19.10
CA GLY A 135 17.60 2.34 19.40
C GLY A 135 17.51 3.23 18.15
N ASP A 136 18.02 2.78 17.00
CA ASP A 136 17.87 3.53 15.74
C ASP A 136 16.41 3.59 15.29
N LEU A 137 15.64 2.52 15.54
CA LEU A 137 14.21 2.47 15.22
C LEU A 137 13.36 3.34 16.13
N GLU A 138 13.70 3.43 17.42
CA GLU A 138 13.02 4.30 18.37
C GLU A 138 13.20 5.78 17.99
N GLU A 139 14.44 6.21 17.73
CA GLU A 139 14.73 7.58 17.31
C GLU A 139 14.03 7.94 16.00
N VAL A 140 14.05 7.03 15.02
CA VAL A 140 13.38 7.24 13.73
C VAL A 140 11.85 7.24 13.89
N GLY A 141 11.31 6.43 14.79
CA GLY A 141 9.88 6.38 15.08
C GLY A 141 9.32 7.71 15.62
N ASP A 142 10.11 8.44 16.41
CA ASP A 142 9.75 9.76 16.90
C ASP A 142 9.78 10.83 15.79
N LEU A 143 10.65 10.65 14.80
CA LEU A 143 10.84 11.61 13.69
C LEU A 143 9.85 11.40 12.54
N PHE A 144 9.47 10.15 12.26
CA PHE A 144 8.65 9.78 11.11
C PHE A 144 7.33 9.19 11.56
N LEU A 145 6.31 10.04 11.61
CA LEU A 145 4.95 9.64 12.00
C LEU A 145 4.24 8.85 10.89
N ASP A 146 3.46 7.86 11.28
CA ASP A 146 2.56 7.17 10.36
C ASP A 146 1.34 8.04 10.00
N ALA A 147 0.60 7.63 8.97
CA ALA A 147 -0.55 8.39 8.48
C ALA A 147 -1.66 8.57 9.54
N LYS A 148 -1.89 7.57 10.40
CA LYS A 148 -2.91 7.65 11.47
C LYS A 148 -2.47 8.61 12.57
N ALA A 149 -1.22 8.51 13.03
CA ALA A 149 -0.66 9.45 14.01
C ALA A 149 -0.69 10.89 13.49
N SER A 150 -0.31 11.10 12.22
CA SER A 150 -0.33 12.40 11.57
C SER A 150 -1.76 12.98 11.48
N ALA A 151 -2.74 12.17 11.09
CA ALA A 151 -4.15 12.59 11.03
C ALA A 151 -4.71 12.94 12.42
N LYS A 152 -4.32 12.19 13.46
CA LYS A 152 -4.71 12.48 14.85
C LYS A 152 -4.15 13.82 15.31
N LEU A 153 -2.86 14.08 15.06
CA LEU A 153 -2.23 15.36 15.41
C LEU A 153 -2.90 16.54 14.70
N LEU A 154 -3.25 16.38 13.43
CA LEU A 154 -3.96 17.41 12.66
C LEU A 154 -5.35 17.71 13.23
N THR A 155 -6.06 16.67 13.70
CA THR A 155 -7.37 16.82 14.35
C THR A 155 -7.25 17.53 15.70
N GLU A 156 -6.25 17.17 16.51
CA GLU A 156 -6.00 17.79 17.83
C GLU A 156 -5.53 19.25 17.72
N GLN A 157 -4.89 19.62 16.61
CA GLN A 157 -4.38 20.95 16.35
C GLN A 157 -5.15 21.69 15.27
N ALA A 158 -6.44 21.34 15.06
CA ALA A 158 -7.26 21.88 13.97
C ALA A 158 -7.24 23.42 13.88
N ASP A 159 -7.20 24.11 15.03
CA ASP A 159 -7.15 25.58 15.11
C ASP A 159 -5.89 26.21 14.47
N LYS A 160 -4.83 25.43 14.26
CA LYS A 160 -3.58 25.87 13.62
C LYS A 160 -3.57 25.64 12.11
N TYR A 161 -4.54 24.89 11.58
CA TYR A 161 -4.63 24.57 10.16
C TYR A 161 -5.76 25.35 9.50
N LEU A 162 -5.55 25.69 8.22
CA LEU A 162 -6.60 26.29 7.41
C LEU A 162 -7.59 25.21 6.99
N SER A 163 -8.88 25.53 7.11
CA SER A 163 -10.01 24.73 6.64
C SER A 163 -10.21 24.84 5.14
#